data_AF-A0A561W6S7-F1
#
_entry.id   AF-A0A561W6S7-F1
#
_cell.length_a   1.000
_cell.length_b   1.000
_cell.length_c   1.000
_cell.angle_alpha   90.00
_cell.angle_beta   90.00
_cell.angle_gamma   90.00
#
_symmetry.space_group_name_H-M   'P 1'
#
loop_
_entity.id
_entity.type
_entity.pdbx_description
1 polymer ?
#
loop_
_entity_poly.entity_id
_entity_poly.type
_entity_poly.pdbx_seq_one_letter_code
_entity_poly.pdbx_strand_id
1 'polypeptide(L)'
;MSVRALLTLTTALTGVVVGASPAIADPVGTTASAAPLATAFDTAAARYDVPRDLLVALGYAESRLDMNGGAPSAAGGLERVVVPGGVGTLSTDYGPAAWAPASTSNYTVASRPGSHQVNRIVIHTAQGSYSGTVGWFQNPAAQASAHYTFRSSDGAVTQSVREKDIAWHAGNWTYNTQSIGIEHEGFVDNAAWLTDAMYRASAALTRSLATKYGIPKDRAHIIGHNEVPGATHTDPGPNWNWTYYLQLVNGITGVGSGTVSTSASTLNVRSGPGANYPVVGSVAGGAAVAVYCQAVGSTVTGPYGTTAVWNRIGTNRYVSDAYVLTGYDGYIPNVPRC
;
A
#
# COMPACT_ATOMS: atom_id res chain seq x y z
N MET A 1 -81.18 20.89 -1.20
CA MET A 1 -81.61 21.84 -2.24
C MET A 1 -80.44 22.03 -3.19
N SER A 2 -80.54 21.43 -4.37
CA SER A 2 -80.59 22.14 -5.68
C SER A 2 -79.28 22.87 -6.03
N VAL A 3 -78.68 22.78 -7.22
CA VAL A 3 -78.93 22.11 -8.50
C VAL A 3 -77.83 22.71 -9.41
N ARG A 4 -77.15 21.90 -10.23
CA ARG A 4 -76.56 22.28 -11.55
C ARG A 4 -75.49 23.41 -11.54
N ALA A 5 -74.70 23.71 -12.57
CA ALA A 5 -74.45 23.16 -13.89
C ALA A 5 -73.06 23.65 -14.35
N LEU A 6 -72.48 22.85 -15.24
CA LEU A 6 -71.42 23.13 -16.18
C LEU A 6 -71.59 24.48 -16.92
N LEU A 7 -70.49 25.21 -17.14
CA LEU A 7 -70.27 25.95 -18.39
C LEU A 7 -68.78 25.99 -18.72
N THR A 8 -68.43 25.37 -19.83
CA THR A 8 -67.14 25.39 -20.52
C THR A 8 -67.09 26.58 -21.48
N LEU A 9 -65.95 27.27 -21.58
CA LEU A 9 -65.51 27.84 -22.85
C LEU A 9 -63.99 27.86 -22.96
N THR A 10 -63.55 27.33 -24.09
CA THR A 10 -62.21 27.05 -24.60
C THR A 10 -61.47 28.28 -25.10
N THR A 11 -60.15 28.31 -24.91
CA THR A 11 -59.20 28.78 -25.94
C THR A 11 -57.89 28.02 -25.82
N ALA A 12 -57.50 27.39 -26.92
CA ALA A 12 -56.31 26.58 -27.08
C ALA A 12 -55.06 27.45 -27.24
N LEU A 13 -53.90 26.96 -26.79
CA LEU A 13 -52.65 27.09 -27.53
C LEU A 13 -51.74 25.88 -27.25
N THR A 14 -51.18 25.39 -28.33
CA THR A 14 -50.42 24.16 -28.57
C THR A 14 -49.12 24.03 -27.76
N GLY A 15 -48.88 22.85 -27.19
CA GLY A 15 -47.58 22.41 -26.65
C GLY A 15 -47.40 20.90 -26.90
N VAL A 16 -46.29 20.57 -27.53
CA VAL A 16 -45.91 19.26 -28.11
C VAL A 16 -45.99 18.10 -27.10
N VAL A 17 -46.59 16.98 -27.52
CA VAL A 17 -46.59 15.70 -26.80
C VAL A 17 -45.38 14.88 -27.24
N VAL A 18 -44.46 14.57 -26.32
CA VAL A 18 -43.58 13.40 -26.43
C VAL A 18 -44.19 12.31 -25.56
N GLY A 19 -44.67 11.25 -26.21
CA GLY A 19 -45.30 10.11 -25.55
C GLY A 19 -44.31 9.36 -24.66
N ALA A 20 -44.69 9.15 -23.40
CA ALA A 20 -44.11 8.13 -22.56
C ALA A 20 -44.71 6.78 -22.94
N SER A 21 -43.89 5.86 -23.45
CA SER A 21 -44.24 4.45 -23.59
C SER A 21 -44.00 3.71 -22.26
N PRO A 22 -44.80 2.68 -21.95
CA PRO A 22 -44.88 2.09 -20.63
C PRO A 22 -43.68 1.18 -20.34
N ALA A 23 -43.22 1.19 -19.09
CA ALA A 23 -42.25 0.23 -18.59
C ALA A 23 -42.87 -1.17 -18.60
N ILE A 24 -42.37 -2.02 -19.50
CA ILE A 24 -42.61 -3.46 -19.49
C ILE A 24 -41.63 -4.03 -18.46
N ALA A 25 -42.16 -4.57 -17.37
CA ALA A 25 -41.39 -5.32 -16.40
C ALA A 25 -41.12 -6.71 -16.96
N ASP A 26 -39.85 -7.12 -16.93
CA ASP A 26 -39.41 -8.50 -17.21
C ASP A 26 -38.27 -8.87 -16.23
N PRO A 27 -38.04 -10.18 -16.00
CA PRO A 27 -38.28 -10.77 -14.69
C PRO A 27 -37.01 -10.94 -13.83
N VAL A 28 -37.27 -11.22 -12.57
CA VAL A 28 -36.30 -11.61 -11.54
C VAL A 28 -35.54 -12.88 -11.96
N GLY A 29 -34.20 -12.79 -11.97
CA GLY A 29 -33.31 -13.89 -11.62
C GLY A 29 -32.54 -14.56 -12.76
N THR A 30 -31.35 -14.04 -13.06
CA THR A 30 -30.15 -14.86 -13.32
C THR A 30 -28.92 -14.07 -12.86
N THR A 31 -28.18 -14.59 -11.89
CA THR A 31 -26.85 -14.08 -11.50
C THR A 31 -25.93 -14.14 -12.71
N ALA A 32 -25.64 -13.00 -13.34
CA ALA A 32 -24.64 -12.93 -14.39
C ALA A 32 -23.29 -13.35 -13.79
N SER A 33 -22.81 -14.52 -14.23
CA SER A 33 -21.40 -14.91 -14.07
C SER A 33 -20.55 -13.73 -14.52
N ALA A 34 -19.75 -13.18 -13.61
CA ALA A 34 -18.78 -12.14 -13.95
C ALA A 34 -17.95 -12.63 -15.14
N ALA A 35 -18.05 -11.96 -16.28
CA ALA A 35 -17.08 -12.16 -17.34
C ALA A 35 -15.68 -11.97 -16.71
N PRO A 36 -14.67 -12.77 -17.08
CA PRO A 36 -13.32 -12.58 -16.57
C PRO A 36 -12.96 -11.09 -16.73
N LEU A 37 -12.47 -10.47 -15.65
CA LEU A 37 -12.23 -9.03 -15.58
C LEU A 37 -11.47 -8.47 -16.81
N ALA A 38 -10.58 -9.27 -17.39
CA ALA A 38 -9.90 -8.97 -18.65
C ALA A 38 -10.87 -8.68 -19.81
N THR A 39 -11.89 -9.51 -20.01
CA THR A 39 -12.90 -9.37 -21.07
C THR A 39 -13.79 -8.14 -20.83
N ALA A 40 -14.02 -7.77 -19.57
CA ALA A 40 -14.77 -6.55 -19.24
C ALA A 40 -14.00 -5.29 -19.66
N PHE A 41 -12.67 -5.27 -19.47
CA PHE A 41 -11.83 -4.17 -19.96
C PHE A 41 -11.75 -4.12 -21.48
N ASP A 42 -11.65 -5.27 -22.15
CA ASP A 42 -11.65 -5.33 -23.62
C ASP A 42 -12.97 -4.80 -24.20
N THR A 43 -14.09 -5.18 -23.58
CA THR A 43 -15.43 -4.72 -23.99
C THR A 43 -15.62 -3.22 -23.74
N ALA A 44 -15.16 -2.71 -22.59
CA ALA A 44 -15.26 -1.30 -22.26
C ALA A 44 -14.36 -0.43 -23.15
N ALA A 45 -13.12 -0.88 -23.42
CA ALA A 45 -12.20 -0.21 -24.32
C ALA A 45 -12.80 -0.06 -25.72
N ALA A 46 -13.36 -1.13 -26.27
CA ALA A 46 -14.00 -1.12 -27.58
C ALA A 46 -15.28 -0.27 -27.63
N ARG A 47 -16.07 -0.26 -26.54
CA ARG A 47 -17.34 0.47 -26.47
C ARG A 47 -17.16 1.98 -26.35
N TYR A 48 -16.13 2.42 -25.62
CA TYR A 48 -15.91 3.83 -25.31
C TYR A 48 -14.72 4.45 -26.04
N ASP A 49 -14.05 3.69 -26.89
CA ASP A 49 -12.89 4.13 -27.67
C ASP A 49 -11.75 4.70 -26.80
N VAL A 50 -11.46 4.01 -25.70
CA VAL A 50 -10.40 4.37 -24.74
C VAL A 50 -9.36 3.26 -24.70
N PRO A 51 -8.05 3.57 -24.66
CA PRO A 51 -6.99 2.55 -24.55
C PRO A 51 -7.20 1.65 -23.32
N ARG A 52 -7.18 0.34 -23.56
CA ARG A 52 -7.39 -0.69 -22.53
C ARG A 52 -6.50 -0.50 -21.30
N ASP A 53 -5.21 -0.23 -21.52
CA ASP A 53 -4.24 -0.10 -20.43
C ASP A 53 -4.51 1.14 -19.56
N LEU A 54 -5.11 2.18 -20.13
CA LEU A 54 -5.56 3.35 -19.37
C LEU A 54 -6.75 2.99 -18.48
N LEU A 55 -7.71 2.22 -18.98
CA LEU A 55 -8.86 1.76 -18.19
C LEU A 55 -8.44 0.81 -17.07
N VAL A 56 -7.46 -0.06 -17.31
CA VAL A 56 -6.90 -0.95 -16.28
C VAL A 56 -6.17 -0.14 -15.21
N ALA A 57 -5.35 0.84 -15.60
CA ALA A 57 -4.64 1.70 -14.67
C ALA A 57 -5.60 2.54 -13.81
N LEU A 58 -6.66 3.09 -14.43
CA LEU A 58 -7.69 3.85 -13.71
C LEU A 58 -8.51 2.95 -12.80
N GLY A 59 -8.94 1.78 -13.29
CA GLY A 59 -9.68 0.79 -12.48
C GLY A 59 -8.84 0.26 -11.31
N TYR A 60 -7.53 0.10 -11.49
CA TYR A 60 -6.63 -0.24 -10.39
C TYR A 60 -6.46 0.91 -9.40
N ALA A 61 -6.37 2.16 -9.88
CA ALA A 61 -6.29 3.34 -9.02
C ALA A 61 -7.56 3.55 -8.18
N GLU A 62 -8.73 3.26 -8.76
CA GLU A 62 -10.04 3.51 -8.14
C GLU A 62 -10.51 2.35 -7.24
N SER A 63 -10.34 1.10 -7.67
CA SER A 63 -10.90 -0.06 -6.97
C SER A 63 -9.92 -1.20 -6.75
N ARG A 64 -8.66 -1.06 -7.17
CA ARG A 64 -7.66 -2.13 -7.21
C ARG A 64 -8.10 -3.40 -7.92
N LEU A 65 -9.13 -3.28 -8.76
CA LEU A 65 -9.74 -4.40 -9.46
C LEU A 65 -10.44 -5.42 -8.54
N ASP A 66 -10.75 -5.05 -7.30
CA ASP A 66 -11.48 -5.89 -6.36
C ASP A 66 -12.97 -5.88 -6.72
N MET A 67 -13.45 -7.02 -7.24
CA MET A 67 -14.87 -7.20 -7.59
C MET A 67 -15.63 -7.62 -6.32
N ASN A 68 -16.24 -6.66 -5.62
CA ASN A 68 -17.09 -6.91 -4.44
C ASN A 68 -18.46 -7.53 -4.77
N GLY A 69 -18.55 -8.40 -5.79
CA GLY A 69 -19.78 -9.14 -6.12
C GLY A 69 -21.03 -8.28 -6.36
N GLY A 70 -20.87 -7.00 -6.73
CA GLY A 70 -21.99 -6.05 -6.88
C GLY A 70 -22.47 -5.38 -5.57
N ALA A 71 -21.84 -5.66 -4.43
CA ALA A 71 -22.05 -4.92 -3.19
C ALA A 71 -21.23 -3.62 -3.17
N PRO A 72 -21.72 -2.55 -2.52
CA PRO A 72 -20.91 -1.36 -2.24
C PRO A 72 -19.66 -1.74 -1.45
N SER A 73 -18.51 -1.20 -1.82
CA SER A 73 -17.25 -1.41 -1.09
C SER A 73 -17.39 -0.96 0.36
N ALA A 74 -17.33 -1.90 1.31
CA ALA A 74 -17.20 -1.61 2.74
C ALA A 74 -15.73 -1.54 3.21
N ALA A 75 -14.77 -1.83 2.32
CA ALA A 75 -13.42 -1.32 2.48
C ALA A 75 -13.48 0.18 2.25
N GLY A 76 -13.02 0.99 3.22
CA GLY A 76 -13.07 2.46 3.22
C GLY A 76 -12.33 3.10 2.04
N GLY A 77 -12.88 2.92 0.84
CA GLY A 77 -12.57 3.69 -0.35
C GLY A 77 -12.94 5.12 -0.03
N LEU A 78 -11.91 5.97 -0.09
CA LEU A 78 -11.95 7.42 -0.01
C LEU A 78 -13.32 7.93 0.50
N GLU A 79 -13.48 7.98 1.82
CA GLU A 79 -14.37 9.02 2.33
C GLU A 79 -13.86 10.30 1.69
N ARG A 80 -14.72 10.86 0.85
CA ARG A 80 -14.47 11.98 -0.02
C ARG A 80 -13.97 13.12 0.86
N VAL A 81 -12.67 13.22 1.06
CA VAL A 81 -12.06 14.47 1.49
C VAL A 81 -12.29 15.39 0.31
N VAL A 82 -13.37 16.16 0.38
CA VAL A 82 -13.59 17.31 -0.49
C VAL A 82 -12.54 18.33 -0.07
N VAL A 83 -11.32 18.14 -0.56
CA VAL A 83 -10.35 19.24 -0.69
C VAL A 83 -10.79 19.99 -1.95
N PRO A 84 -11.06 21.31 -1.89
CA PRO A 84 -11.37 22.07 -3.09
C PRO A 84 -10.13 22.08 -4.02
N GLY A 85 -10.16 21.27 -5.08
CA GLY A 85 -9.15 21.27 -6.14
C GLY A 85 -8.73 19.89 -6.67
N GLY A 86 -9.60 19.26 -7.48
CA GLY A 86 -9.21 18.25 -8.48
C GLY A 86 -8.71 16.89 -7.95
N VAL A 87 -8.69 15.91 -8.85
CA VAL A 87 -8.03 14.61 -8.68
C VAL A 87 -6.67 14.84 -8.00
N GLY A 88 -6.42 14.19 -6.86
CA GLY A 88 -5.30 14.51 -5.97
C GLY A 88 -4.01 14.70 -6.77
N THR A 89 -3.40 15.88 -6.65
CA THR A 89 -2.19 16.22 -7.40
C THR A 89 -1.12 15.16 -7.11
N LEU A 90 -0.64 14.46 -8.14
CA LEU A 90 0.46 13.52 -7.97
C LEU A 90 1.76 14.31 -7.74
N SER A 91 2.67 13.71 -6.96
CA SER A 91 4.03 14.22 -6.79
C SER A 91 4.76 14.26 -8.12
N THR A 92 5.51 15.34 -8.35
CA THR A 92 6.41 15.43 -9.51
C THR A 92 7.79 14.83 -9.22
N ASP A 93 8.10 14.53 -7.96
CA ASP A 93 9.40 13.99 -7.56
C ASP A 93 9.39 12.45 -7.60
N TYR A 94 8.24 11.86 -7.23
CA TYR A 94 7.98 10.42 -7.27
C TYR A 94 6.53 10.16 -7.66
N GLY A 95 6.30 9.79 -8.93
CA GLY A 95 4.95 9.69 -9.52
C GLY A 95 3.89 8.90 -8.72
N PRO A 96 4.22 7.77 -8.05
CA PRO A 96 3.26 7.05 -7.23
C PRO A 96 2.77 7.79 -5.97
N ALA A 97 3.45 8.85 -5.52
CA ALA A 97 3.07 9.58 -4.33
C ALA A 97 1.96 10.60 -4.60
N ALA A 98 0.94 10.63 -3.74
CA ALA A 98 0.02 11.77 -3.66
C ALA A 98 0.75 12.99 -3.06
N TRP A 99 0.45 14.19 -3.53
CA TRP A 99 0.97 15.43 -2.96
C TRP A 99 0.05 15.97 -1.88
N ALA A 100 0.58 16.15 -0.66
CA ALA A 100 -0.11 16.85 0.43
C ALA A 100 0.92 17.68 1.20
N PRO A 101 1.09 18.97 0.86
CA PRO A 101 2.23 19.75 1.35
C PRO A 101 2.22 19.92 2.86
N ALA A 102 3.40 19.84 3.48
CA ALA A 102 3.63 20.33 4.82
C ALA A 102 3.43 21.85 4.87
N SER A 103 3.15 22.38 6.07
CA SER A 103 3.18 23.82 6.29
C SER A 103 4.55 24.39 5.94
N THR A 104 4.58 25.58 5.34
CA THR A 104 5.81 26.32 5.07
C THR A 104 6.60 26.67 6.34
N SER A 105 5.99 26.53 7.52
CA SER A 105 6.64 26.69 8.83
C SER A 105 7.37 25.43 9.31
N ASN A 106 7.30 24.31 8.59
CA ASN A 106 7.83 23.01 9.03
C ASN A 106 8.99 22.48 8.17
N TYR A 107 9.49 23.25 7.21
CA TYR A 107 10.62 22.87 6.35
C TYR A 107 11.41 24.10 5.90
N THR A 108 12.62 23.89 5.38
CA THR A 108 13.45 24.97 4.82
C THR A 108 13.49 24.88 3.31
N VAL A 109 13.10 25.97 2.62
CA VAL A 109 13.23 26.06 1.16
C VAL A 109 14.70 25.99 0.78
N ALA A 110 15.02 25.15 -0.20
CA ALA A 110 16.38 24.94 -0.68
C ALA A 110 16.41 24.58 -2.18
N SER A 111 17.61 24.35 -2.69
CA SER A 111 17.88 23.98 -4.08
C SER A 111 18.75 22.72 -4.15
N ARG A 112 18.39 21.67 -3.39
CA ARG A 112 19.11 20.40 -3.40
C ARG A 112 18.92 19.66 -4.74
N PRO A 113 19.94 18.96 -5.25
CA PRO A 113 21.23 18.69 -4.61
C PRO A 113 22.28 19.81 -4.76
N GLY A 114 21.96 20.92 -5.43
CA GLY A 114 22.91 22.02 -5.68
C GLY A 114 23.35 22.75 -4.42
N SER A 115 22.44 23.01 -3.46
CA SER A 115 22.79 23.66 -2.18
C SER A 115 23.42 22.70 -1.16
N HIS A 116 22.97 21.45 -1.13
CA HIS A 116 23.44 20.39 -0.24
C HIS A 116 23.28 19.05 -0.95
N GLN A 117 24.30 18.20 -0.92
CA GLN A 117 24.20 16.85 -1.46
C GLN A 117 23.14 16.06 -0.70
N VAL A 118 22.32 15.29 -1.41
CA VAL A 118 21.44 14.29 -0.81
C VAL A 118 22.16 12.96 -0.92
N ASN A 119 22.72 12.48 0.19
CA ASN A 119 23.58 11.28 0.21
C ASN A 119 23.08 10.20 1.19
N ARG A 120 21.91 10.41 1.81
CA ARG A 120 21.37 9.53 2.85
C ARG A 120 19.85 9.45 2.78
N ILE A 121 19.32 8.34 3.28
CA ILE A 121 17.89 8.14 3.51
C ILE A 121 17.72 7.78 4.98
N VAL A 122 16.77 8.44 5.66
CA VAL A 122 16.47 8.18 7.08
C VAL A 122 15.07 7.60 7.17
N ILE A 123 14.99 6.40 7.72
CA ILE A 123 13.78 5.61 7.92
C ILE A 123 13.23 5.89 9.31
N HIS A 124 11.95 6.24 9.36
CA HIS A 124 11.22 6.54 10.58
C HIS A 124 10.02 5.62 10.74
N THR A 125 9.54 5.52 11.98
CA THR A 125 8.21 5.00 12.31
C THR A 125 7.45 6.10 13.05
N ALA A 126 6.29 6.47 12.53
CA ALA A 126 5.65 7.74 12.86
C ALA A 126 5.04 7.81 14.26
N GLN A 127 4.90 6.68 14.97
CA GLN A 127 4.16 6.56 16.24
C GLN A 127 2.71 7.06 16.10
N GLY A 128 2.08 6.78 14.95
CA GLY A 128 0.78 7.31 14.59
C GLY A 128 0.21 6.75 13.29
N SER A 129 -0.99 7.20 12.95
CA SER A 129 -1.70 6.84 11.72
C SER A 129 -1.20 7.63 10.52
N TYR A 130 -1.38 7.08 9.32
CA TYR A 130 -0.96 7.69 8.06
C TYR A 130 -1.52 9.09 7.85
N SER A 131 -2.84 9.26 8.04
CA SER A 131 -3.50 10.57 7.93
C SER A 131 -3.10 11.51 9.07
N GLY A 132 -2.88 10.98 10.28
CA GLY A 132 -2.38 11.73 11.41
C GLY A 132 -1.00 12.32 11.15
N THR A 133 -0.07 11.54 10.61
CA THR A 133 1.29 12.00 10.26
C THR A 133 1.27 13.09 9.19
N VAL A 134 0.51 12.90 8.11
CA VAL A 134 0.37 13.93 7.06
C VAL A 134 -0.27 15.21 7.62
N GLY A 135 -1.33 15.08 8.42
CA GLY A 135 -1.97 16.22 9.09
C GLY A 135 -1.05 16.94 10.09
N TRP A 136 -0.18 16.20 10.78
CA TRP A 136 0.82 16.77 11.68
C TRP A 136 1.78 17.70 10.92
N PHE A 137 2.24 17.29 9.74
CA PHE A 137 3.13 18.11 8.92
C PHE A 137 2.45 19.37 8.37
N GLN A 138 1.12 19.38 8.25
CA GLN A 138 0.34 20.55 7.85
C GLN A 138 0.10 21.55 9.00
N ASN A 139 0.26 21.12 10.26
CA ASN A 139 0.13 21.99 11.42
C ASN A 139 1.36 22.91 11.53
N PRO A 140 1.23 24.25 11.38
CA PRO A 140 2.37 25.18 11.48
C PRO A 140 3.06 25.19 12.85
N ALA A 141 2.42 24.68 13.91
CA ALA A 141 3.00 24.57 15.24
C ALA A 141 3.81 23.27 15.44
N ALA A 142 3.78 22.32 14.49
CA ALA A 142 4.44 21.03 14.64
C ALA A 142 5.97 21.12 14.66
N GLN A 143 6.54 22.08 13.92
CA GLN A 143 7.99 22.27 13.78
C GLN A 143 8.72 20.98 13.35
N ALA A 144 8.04 20.12 12.59
CA ALA A 144 8.56 18.85 12.10
C ALA A 144 7.91 18.49 10.76
N SER A 145 8.67 17.84 9.89
CA SER A 145 8.17 17.31 8.61
C SER A 145 9.08 16.20 8.09
N ALA A 146 8.53 15.33 7.25
CA ALA A 146 9.29 14.40 6.42
C ALA A 146 8.94 14.57 4.94
N HIS A 147 9.73 13.98 4.05
CA HIS A 147 9.47 14.09 2.62
C HIS A 147 8.33 13.18 2.20
N TYR A 148 8.34 11.94 2.70
CA TYR A 148 7.38 10.90 2.33
C TYR A 148 6.81 10.19 3.55
N THR A 149 5.55 9.77 3.45
CA THR A 149 4.86 8.94 4.45
C THR A 149 4.21 7.76 3.77
N PHE A 150 4.34 6.55 4.33
CA PHE A 150 3.72 5.32 3.82
C PHE A 150 2.63 4.80 4.73
N ARG A 151 1.52 4.36 4.12
CA ARG A 151 0.42 3.69 4.80
C ARG A 151 0.70 2.20 4.93
N SER A 152 0.43 1.67 6.12
CA SER A 152 0.69 0.29 6.49
C SER A 152 -0.18 -0.69 5.69
N SER A 153 -1.46 -0.41 5.52
CA SER A 153 -2.41 -1.38 4.96
C SER A 153 -2.13 -1.78 3.50
N ASP A 154 -1.55 -0.87 2.71
CA ASP A 154 -1.45 -1.04 1.26
C ASP A 154 -0.24 -0.38 0.61
N GLY A 155 0.63 0.26 1.38
CA GLY A 155 1.81 0.94 0.84
C GLY A 155 1.50 2.24 0.09
N ALA A 156 0.30 2.82 0.25
CA ALA A 156 0.02 4.15 -0.30
C ALA A 156 1.03 5.17 0.24
N VAL A 157 1.46 6.09 -0.62
CA VAL A 157 2.52 7.05 -0.30
C VAL A 157 2.05 8.49 -0.53
N THR A 158 2.36 9.36 0.43
CA THR A 158 2.17 10.81 0.31
C THR A 158 3.51 11.51 0.40
N GLN A 159 3.75 12.48 -0.48
CA GLN A 159 4.84 13.42 -0.37
C GLN A 159 4.37 14.72 0.29
N SER A 160 5.08 15.16 1.33
CA SER A 160 4.77 16.40 2.07
C SER A 160 5.80 17.51 1.87
N VAL A 161 7.06 17.17 1.58
CA VAL A 161 8.12 18.14 1.28
C VAL A 161 8.81 17.73 -0.02
N ARG A 162 9.03 18.70 -0.91
CA ARG A 162 9.76 18.48 -2.17
C ARG A 162 11.19 18.03 -1.86
N GLU A 163 11.74 17.11 -2.64
CA GLU A 163 13.09 16.59 -2.39
C GLU A 163 14.17 17.68 -2.48
N LYS A 164 13.92 18.76 -3.25
CA LYS A 164 14.83 19.92 -3.31
C LYS A 164 14.89 20.72 -2.01
N ASP A 165 13.83 20.69 -1.22
CA ASP A 165 13.65 21.44 0.03
C ASP A 165 14.01 20.55 1.22
N ILE A 166 14.38 21.12 2.36
CA ILE A 166 14.89 20.38 3.52
C ILE A 166 13.75 20.17 4.52
N ALA A 167 13.25 18.94 4.62
CA ALA A 167 12.33 18.54 5.69
C ALA A 167 13.03 18.49 7.06
N TRP A 168 12.27 18.70 8.14
CA TRP A 168 12.77 18.71 9.51
C TRP A 168 12.40 17.42 10.23
N HIS A 169 13.14 16.33 9.98
CA HIS A 169 12.79 14.99 10.46
C HIS A 169 13.81 14.36 11.41
N ALA A 170 15.08 14.73 11.32
CA ALA A 170 16.19 13.99 11.96
C ALA A 170 16.63 14.54 13.32
N GLY A 171 16.10 15.68 13.76
CA GLY A 171 16.61 16.41 14.94
C GLY A 171 18.07 16.89 14.82
N ASN A 172 18.71 16.68 13.68
CA ASN A 172 20.11 17.00 13.41
C ASN A 172 20.22 17.71 12.06
N TRP A 173 20.76 18.93 12.05
CA TRP A 173 20.77 19.78 10.86
C TRP A 173 21.55 19.20 9.68
N THR A 174 22.72 18.60 9.94
CA THR A 174 23.51 17.94 8.90
C THR A 174 22.72 16.81 8.25
N TYR A 175 21.98 16.03 9.05
CA TYR A 175 21.18 14.93 8.53
C TYR A 175 19.92 15.42 7.82
N ASN A 176 19.24 16.45 8.31
CA ASN A 176 18.12 17.07 7.59
C ASN A 176 18.56 17.58 6.21
N THR A 177 19.67 18.33 6.15
CA THR A 177 20.16 18.94 4.91
C THR A 177 20.61 17.89 3.89
N GLN A 178 21.18 16.77 4.33
CA GLN A 178 21.80 15.77 3.46
C GLN A 178 20.99 14.50 3.24
N SER A 179 19.74 14.43 3.73
CA SER A 179 18.93 13.22 3.59
C SER A 179 17.48 13.46 3.15
N ILE A 180 16.87 12.35 2.75
CA ILE A 180 15.42 12.22 2.59
C ILE A 180 14.86 11.41 3.77
N GLY A 181 14.08 12.06 4.64
CA GLY A 181 13.27 11.41 5.67
C GLY A 181 12.01 10.75 5.11
N ILE A 182 11.79 9.49 5.49
CA ILE A 182 10.64 8.66 5.12
C ILE A 182 9.95 8.12 6.38
N GLU A 183 8.68 8.45 6.55
CA GLU A 183 7.83 7.97 7.64
C GLU A 183 7.06 6.71 7.26
N HIS A 184 6.95 5.80 8.21
CA HIS A 184 6.10 4.61 8.11
C HIS A 184 5.02 4.67 9.18
N GLU A 185 3.76 4.55 8.76
CA GLU A 185 2.62 4.44 9.68
C GLU A 185 2.82 3.27 10.66
N GLY A 186 2.51 3.51 11.93
CA GLY A 186 2.49 2.49 12.96
C GLY A 186 3.30 2.84 14.20
N PHE A 187 3.62 1.81 14.97
CA PHE A 187 4.24 1.91 16.28
C PHE A 187 5.44 0.97 16.40
N VAL A 188 6.55 1.47 16.98
CA VAL A 188 7.84 0.77 17.06
C VAL A 188 7.78 -0.56 17.84
N ASP A 189 6.81 -0.69 18.76
CA ASP A 189 6.60 -1.85 19.61
C ASP A 189 5.62 -2.88 19.01
N ASN A 190 5.04 -2.60 17.84
CA ASN A 190 4.04 -3.46 17.21
C ASN A 190 4.38 -3.79 15.75
N ALA A 191 4.99 -4.95 15.54
CA ALA A 191 5.35 -5.46 14.22
C ALA A 191 4.17 -5.67 13.25
N ALA A 192 2.91 -5.69 13.72
CA ALA A 192 1.74 -5.86 12.84
C ALA A 192 1.56 -4.69 11.85
N TRP A 193 2.12 -3.52 12.18
CA TRP A 193 2.14 -2.36 11.28
C TRP A 193 3.15 -2.49 10.15
N LEU A 194 4.17 -3.35 10.29
CA LEU A 194 5.26 -3.49 9.33
C LEU A 194 4.91 -4.51 8.23
N THR A 195 3.93 -4.13 7.41
CA THR A 195 3.37 -5.00 6.37
C THR A 195 4.29 -5.14 5.17
N ASP A 196 4.08 -6.21 4.41
CA ASP A 196 4.76 -6.42 3.13
C ASP A 196 4.53 -5.27 2.13
N ALA A 197 3.28 -4.81 2.02
CA ALA A 197 2.91 -3.74 1.09
C ALA A 197 3.68 -2.44 1.41
N MET A 198 3.75 -2.06 2.69
CA MET A 198 4.49 -0.88 3.13
C MET A 198 6.00 -1.02 2.87
N TYR A 199 6.60 -2.16 3.22
CA TYR A 199 8.02 -2.42 2.96
C TYR A 199 8.36 -2.32 1.48
N ARG A 200 7.55 -2.93 0.60
CA ARG A 200 7.79 -2.96 -0.84
C ARG A 200 7.64 -1.58 -1.47
N ALA A 201 6.61 -0.83 -1.10
CA ALA A 201 6.39 0.52 -1.59
C ALA A 201 7.52 1.46 -1.15
N SER A 202 7.90 1.42 0.13
CA SER A 202 9.00 2.23 0.67
C SER A 202 10.36 1.86 0.06
N ALA A 203 10.63 0.58 -0.14
CA ALA A 203 11.85 0.13 -0.78
C ALA A 203 11.92 0.53 -2.26
N ALA A 204 10.77 0.62 -2.95
CA ALA A 204 10.69 1.10 -4.32
C ALA A 204 11.03 2.59 -4.44
N LEU A 205 10.49 3.43 -3.55
CA LEU A 205 10.89 4.84 -3.44
C LEU A 205 12.38 4.95 -3.10
N THR A 206 12.84 4.25 -2.07
CA THR A 206 14.25 4.29 -1.62
C THR A 206 15.21 3.87 -2.73
N ARG A 207 14.85 2.86 -3.53
CA ARG A 207 15.62 2.47 -4.71
C ARG A 207 15.64 3.56 -5.79
N SER A 208 14.51 4.23 -6.03
CA SER A 208 14.41 5.35 -6.98
C SER A 208 15.27 6.53 -6.53
N LEU A 209 15.19 6.92 -5.25
CA LEU A 209 16.03 7.95 -4.63
C LEU A 209 17.52 7.60 -4.72
N ALA A 210 17.87 6.35 -4.40
CA ALA A 210 19.25 5.89 -4.47
C ALA A 210 19.83 5.98 -5.88
N THR A 211 19.05 5.61 -6.90
CA THR A 211 19.44 5.79 -8.30
C THR A 211 19.54 7.26 -8.69
N LYS A 212 18.58 8.09 -8.30
CA LYS A 212 18.52 9.52 -8.63
C LYS A 212 19.70 10.31 -8.06
N TYR A 213 20.07 10.02 -6.81
CA TYR A 213 21.08 10.78 -6.07
C TYR A 213 22.43 10.05 -5.95
N GLY A 214 22.56 8.85 -6.50
CA GLY A 214 23.80 8.06 -6.41
C GLY A 214 24.11 7.54 -5.00
N ILE A 215 23.07 7.28 -4.19
CA ILE A 215 23.22 6.81 -2.81
C ILE A 215 23.51 5.31 -2.80
N PRO A 216 24.60 4.85 -2.17
CA PRO A 216 24.83 3.41 -1.97
C PRO A 216 23.69 2.75 -1.19
N LYS A 217 23.26 1.57 -1.63
CA LYS A 217 22.10 0.84 -1.07
C LYS A 217 22.52 -0.05 0.11
N ASP A 218 23.13 0.57 1.12
CA ASP A 218 23.70 -0.09 2.30
C ASP A 218 23.26 0.58 3.61
N ARG A 219 23.68 0.00 4.75
CA ARG A 219 23.35 0.52 6.09
C ARG A 219 24.14 1.77 6.49
N ALA A 220 25.19 2.14 5.75
CA ALA A 220 25.92 3.37 6.04
C ALA A 220 25.14 4.61 5.54
N HIS A 221 24.32 4.45 4.49
CA HIS A 221 23.58 5.52 3.84
C HIS A 221 22.06 5.41 3.95
N ILE A 222 21.53 4.22 4.24
CA ILE A 222 20.11 4.02 4.55
C ILE A 222 20.03 3.64 6.02
N ILE A 223 19.66 4.61 6.85
CA ILE A 223 19.71 4.50 8.32
C ILE A 223 18.34 4.63 8.95
N GLY A 224 18.19 4.11 10.17
CA GLY A 224 17.10 4.46 11.07
C GLY A 224 17.34 5.81 11.72
N HIS A 225 16.28 6.45 12.19
CA HIS A 225 16.40 7.70 12.94
C HIS A 225 17.22 7.52 14.23
N ASN A 226 17.08 6.39 14.91
CA ASN A 226 17.85 6.01 16.08
C ASN A 226 19.38 5.95 15.84
N GLU A 227 19.84 5.93 14.59
CA GLU A 227 21.25 5.93 14.22
C GLU A 227 21.78 7.34 13.88
N VAL A 228 20.90 8.35 13.85
CA VAL A 228 21.30 9.74 13.68
C VAL A 228 22.01 10.21 14.96
N PRO A 229 23.19 10.85 14.86
CA PRO A 229 23.89 11.39 16.03
C PRO A 229 23.03 12.41 16.79
N GLY A 230 22.84 12.14 18.08
CA GLY A 230 22.02 12.98 18.97
C GLY A 230 20.51 12.66 18.93
N ALA A 231 20.09 11.60 18.22
CA ALA A 231 18.71 11.16 18.23
C ALA A 231 18.27 10.78 19.66
N THR A 232 17.14 11.33 20.07
CA THR A 232 16.45 10.95 21.31
C THR A 232 15.34 9.93 21.07
N HIS A 233 15.05 9.63 19.80
CA HIS A 233 14.02 8.69 19.39
C HIS A 233 14.61 7.32 19.07
N THR A 234 13.76 6.28 19.17
CA THR A 234 14.16 4.87 18.98
C THR A 234 13.69 4.28 17.66
N ASP A 235 13.00 5.05 16.82
CA ASP A 235 12.43 4.60 15.56
C ASP A 235 13.54 4.34 14.50
N PRO A 236 13.34 3.39 13.56
CA PRO A 236 12.11 2.64 13.26
C PRO A 236 11.83 1.48 14.22
N GLY A 237 12.64 1.32 15.27
CA GLY A 237 12.38 0.36 16.34
C GLY A 237 12.93 -1.05 16.05
N PRO A 238 12.89 -1.93 17.07
CA PRO A 238 13.48 -3.26 17.00
C PRO A 238 12.78 -4.20 16.02
N ASN A 239 11.51 -3.90 15.68
CA ASN A 239 10.72 -4.72 14.77
C ASN A 239 11.05 -4.45 13.28
N TRP A 240 11.82 -3.41 12.97
CA TRP A 240 12.18 -3.09 11.59
C TRP A 240 13.15 -4.12 11.02
N ASN A 241 12.70 -4.90 10.03
CA ASN A 241 13.52 -5.91 9.39
C ASN A 241 14.44 -5.30 8.32
N TRP A 242 15.65 -4.88 8.74
CA TRP A 242 16.66 -4.30 7.85
C TRP A 242 17.12 -5.25 6.73
N THR A 243 17.25 -6.55 7.01
CA THR A 243 17.62 -7.55 6.00
C THR A 243 16.61 -7.59 4.88
N TYR A 244 15.33 -7.71 5.23
CA TYR A 244 14.23 -7.72 4.28
C TYR A 244 14.18 -6.43 3.48
N TYR A 245 14.22 -5.29 4.17
CA TYR A 245 14.13 -3.98 3.54
C TYR A 245 15.28 -3.72 2.56
N LEU A 246 16.53 -3.97 2.96
CA LEU A 246 17.67 -3.74 2.07
C LEU A 246 17.72 -4.70 0.89
N GLN A 247 17.23 -5.92 1.02
CA GLN A 247 17.11 -6.81 -0.13
C GLN A 247 16.09 -6.28 -1.15
N LEU A 248 14.95 -5.77 -0.69
CA LEU A 248 13.98 -5.11 -1.56
C LEU A 248 14.58 -3.85 -2.24
N VAL A 249 15.31 -3.03 -1.49
CA VAL A 249 16.00 -1.84 -2.04
C VAL A 249 17.03 -2.24 -3.11
N ASN A 250 17.73 -3.35 -2.91
CA ASN A 250 18.70 -3.91 -3.85
C ASN A 250 18.05 -4.69 -5.01
N GLY A 251 16.73 -4.77 -5.08
CA GLY A 251 16.00 -5.32 -6.23
C GLY A 251 15.58 -6.79 -6.09
N ILE A 252 15.88 -7.44 -4.96
CA ILE A 252 15.39 -8.78 -4.64
C ILE A 252 13.93 -8.63 -4.19
N THR A 253 13.02 -8.64 -5.16
CA THR A 253 11.60 -8.29 -4.97
C THR A 253 10.66 -9.43 -5.34
N GLY A 254 11.17 -10.64 -5.57
CA GLY A 254 10.34 -11.80 -5.88
C GLY A 254 9.32 -12.10 -4.77
N VAL A 255 8.22 -12.68 -5.19
CA VAL A 255 7.24 -13.33 -4.31
C VAL A 255 7.19 -14.77 -4.78
N GLY A 256 7.55 -15.69 -3.90
CA GLY A 256 7.46 -17.11 -4.18
C GLY A 256 6.03 -17.59 -4.03
N SER A 257 5.80 -18.82 -4.43
CA SER A 257 4.54 -19.51 -4.19
C SER A 257 4.81 -20.93 -3.75
N GLY A 258 3.86 -21.52 -3.02
CA GLY A 258 3.88 -22.94 -2.77
C GLY A 258 2.50 -23.47 -2.37
N THR A 259 2.37 -24.79 -2.36
CA THR A 259 1.13 -25.47 -1.96
C THR A 259 1.32 -26.15 -0.61
N VAL A 260 0.42 -25.89 0.33
CA VAL A 260 0.47 -26.50 1.66
C VAL A 260 0.15 -27.99 1.57
N SER A 261 1.00 -28.83 2.17
CA SER A 261 0.79 -30.28 2.27
C SER A 261 0.88 -30.69 3.74
N THR A 262 -0.22 -31.22 4.27
CA THR A 262 -0.34 -31.71 5.64
C THR A 262 -1.35 -32.85 5.68
N SER A 263 -1.16 -33.81 6.59
CA SER A 263 -2.11 -34.91 6.81
C SER A 263 -3.35 -34.47 7.62
N ALA A 264 -3.25 -33.33 8.31
CA ALA A 264 -4.39 -32.70 8.98
C ALA A 264 -5.21 -31.85 8.00
N SER A 265 -6.40 -31.41 8.42
CA SER A 265 -7.20 -30.47 7.62
C SER A 265 -6.53 -29.11 7.44
N THR A 266 -5.72 -28.68 8.41
CA THR A 266 -5.01 -27.39 8.37
C THR A 266 -3.60 -27.48 8.94
N LEU A 267 -2.71 -26.61 8.45
CA LEU A 267 -1.38 -26.34 8.98
C LEU A 267 -1.40 -25.10 9.89
N ASN A 268 -0.73 -25.17 11.03
CA ASN A 268 -0.59 -24.02 11.94
C ASN A 268 0.28 -22.92 11.34
N VAL A 269 -0.18 -21.67 11.42
CA VAL A 269 0.58 -20.46 11.12
C VAL A 269 1.15 -19.89 12.41
N ARG A 270 2.44 -19.61 12.43
CA ARG A 270 3.20 -19.14 13.58
C ARG A 270 3.50 -17.65 13.47
N SER A 271 3.65 -16.96 14.60
CA SER A 271 4.00 -15.54 14.62
C SER A 271 5.46 -15.25 14.22
N GLY A 272 6.30 -16.28 14.16
CA GLY A 272 7.71 -16.19 13.76
C GLY A 272 8.26 -17.52 13.24
N PRO A 273 9.54 -17.56 12.82
CA PRO A 273 10.16 -18.71 12.18
C PRO A 273 10.56 -19.77 13.22
N GLY A 274 9.57 -20.42 13.82
CA GLY A 274 9.83 -21.51 14.75
C GLY A 274 8.58 -22.17 15.32
N ALA A 275 8.70 -23.43 15.69
CA ALA A 275 7.60 -24.21 16.28
C ALA A 275 7.21 -23.73 17.70
N ASN A 276 8.13 -23.03 18.39
CA ASN A 276 7.91 -22.43 19.71
C ASN A 276 7.18 -21.08 19.65
N TYR A 277 7.06 -20.46 18.47
CA TYR A 277 6.29 -19.23 18.34
C TYR A 277 4.78 -19.51 18.51
N PRO A 278 4.01 -18.54 19.06
CA PRO A 278 2.56 -18.64 19.14
C PRO A 278 1.90 -18.99 17.80
N VAL A 279 0.85 -19.81 17.85
CA VAL A 279 -0.04 -20.02 16.69
C VAL A 279 -0.93 -18.80 16.55
N VAL A 280 -0.94 -18.20 15.36
CA VAL A 280 -1.71 -16.98 15.02
C VAL A 280 -2.72 -17.20 13.90
N GLY A 281 -2.92 -18.47 13.51
CA GLY A 281 -3.90 -18.88 12.53
C GLY A 281 -3.58 -20.24 11.96
N SER A 282 -4.26 -20.58 10.87
CA SER A 282 -4.03 -21.80 10.12
C SER A 282 -4.21 -21.57 8.61
N VAL A 283 -3.69 -22.50 7.81
CA VAL A 283 -3.90 -22.57 6.35
C VAL A 283 -4.38 -23.97 6.00
N ALA A 284 -5.38 -24.10 5.13
CA ALA A 284 -5.92 -25.39 4.73
C ALA A 284 -4.88 -26.24 3.98
N GLY A 285 -4.94 -27.56 4.16
CA GLY A 285 -4.21 -28.50 3.30
C GLY A 285 -4.63 -28.32 1.84
N GLY A 286 -3.65 -28.31 0.93
CA GLY A 286 -3.85 -28.06 -0.50
C GLY A 286 -3.97 -26.58 -0.90
N ALA A 287 -4.00 -25.64 0.06
CA ALA A 287 -4.08 -24.22 -0.28
C ALA A 287 -2.75 -23.70 -0.87
N ALA A 288 -2.85 -22.84 -1.88
CA ALA A 288 -1.72 -22.07 -2.38
C ALA A 288 -1.40 -20.91 -1.42
N VAL A 289 -0.11 -20.66 -1.18
CA VAL A 289 0.38 -19.54 -0.37
C VAL A 289 1.42 -18.74 -1.15
N ALA A 290 1.36 -17.42 -1.01
CA ALA A 290 2.44 -16.53 -1.42
C ALA A 290 3.56 -16.55 -0.36
N VAL A 291 4.81 -16.49 -0.80
CA VAL A 291 6.00 -16.46 0.06
C VAL A 291 6.72 -15.13 -0.14
N TYR A 292 6.52 -14.20 0.79
CA TYR A 292 7.04 -12.84 0.69
C TYR A 292 8.52 -12.75 1.03
N CYS A 293 8.97 -13.56 1.99
CA CYS A 293 10.37 -13.79 2.33
C CYS A 293 10.52 -15.16 3.01
N GLN A 294 11.75 -15.64 3.14
CA GLN A 294 12.03 -16.84 3.92
C GLN A 294 13.12 -16.58 4.96
N ALA A 295 13.02 -17.28 6.09
CA ALA A 295 13.88 -17.13 7.25
C ALA A 295 14.46 -18.47 7.71
N VAL A 296 15.60 -18.41 8.39
CA VAL A 296 16.11 -19.54 9.17
C VAL A 296 15.38 -19.56 10.52
N GLY A 297 14.94 -20.74 10.93
CA GLY A 297 14.19 -20.93 12.17
C GLY A 297 14.46 -22.28 12.83
N SER A 298 13.55 -22.70 13.72
CA SER A 298 13.64 -24.04 14.30
C SER A 298 13.48 -25.11 13.23
N THR A 299 14.25 -26.20 13.30
CA THR A 299 14.10 -27.34 12.40
C THR A 299 12.77 -28.03 12.58
N VAL A 300 12.10 -28.36 11.47
CA VAL A 300 10.82 -29.08 11.44
C VAL A 300 10.90 -30.19 10.40
N THR A 301 10.30 -31.33 10.70
CA THR A 301 10.10 -32.44 9.76
C THR A 301 8.64 -32.45 9.30
N GLY A 302 8.44 -32.59 7.99
CA GLY A 302 7.14 -32.62 7.34
C GLY A 302 7.17 -33.46 6.05
N PRO A 303 6.11 -33.39 5.23
CA PRO A 303 5.99 -34.19 4.01
C PRO A 303 7.13 -34.04 3.00
N TYR A 304 7.82 -32.89 3.00
CA TYR A 304 8.94 -32.60 2.11
C TYR A 304 10.31 -32.71 2.78
N GLY A 305 10.39 -33.44 3.89
CA GLY A 305 11.64 -33.70 4.61
C GLY A 305 11.84 -32.78 5.82
N THR A 306 13.10 -32.62 6.20
CA THR A 306 13.51 -31.85 7.39
C THR A 306 14.22 -30.58 6.97
N THR A 307 13.72 -29.42 7.41
CA THR A 307 14.30 -28.12 7.05
C THR A 307 14.22 -27.12 8.20
N ALA A 308 15.15 -26.18 8.21
CA ALA A 308 15.14 -25.01 9.09
C ALA A 308 14.55 -23.77 8.37
N VAL A 309 14.08 -23.91 7.12
CA VAL A 309 13.49 -22.82 6.35
C VAL A 309 12.04 -22.59 6.75
N TRP A 310 11.70 -21.33 6.96
CA TRP A 310 10.34 -20.86 7.26
C TRP A 310 9.90 -19.83 6.23
N ASN A 311 8.70 -20.00 5.71
CA ASN A 311 8.10 -19.14 4.70
C ASN A 311 7.21 -18.09 5.38
N ARG A 312 7.51 -16.79 5.19
CA ARG A 312 6.63 -15.70 5.61
C ARG A 312 5.53 -15.52 4.57
N ILE A 313 4.31 -15.86 4.96
CA ILE A 313 3.11 -15.85 4.11
C ILE A 313 2.18 -14.65 4.41
N GLY A 314 2.65 -13.72 5.23
CA GLY A 314 1.96 -12.48 5.58
C GLY A 314 2.63 -11.79 6.77
N THR A 315 2.08 -10.66 7.21
CA THR A 315 2.61 -9.92 8.37
C THR A 315 2.54 -10.75 9.64
N ASN A 316 3.70 -11.06 10.23
CA ASN A 316 3.84 -11.97 11.39
C ASN A 316 3.16 -13.33 11.18
N ARG A 317 3.22 -13.87 9.95
CA ARG A 317 2.60 -15.16 9.60
C ARG A 317 3.62 -16.03 8.90
N TYR A 318 4.02 -17.10 9.57
CA TYR A 318 5.04 -18.04 9.10
C TYR A 318 4.51 -19.47 9.08
N VAL A 319 4.90 -20.22 8.06
CA VAL A 319 4.73 -21.68 8.00
C VAL A 319 6.09 -22.32 7.70
N SER A 320 6.33 -23.50 8.24
CA SER A 320 7.57 -24.21 7.93
C SER A 320 7.55 -24.68 6.47
N ASP A 321 8.68 -24.51 5.78
CA ASP A 321 8.88 -24.98 4.41
C ASP A 321 8.74 -26.50 4.28
N ALA A 322 8.95 -27.25 5.37
CA ALA A 322 8.73 -28.70 5.42
C ALA A 322 7.31 -29.14 5.01
N TYR A 323 6.34 -28.22 5.08
CA TYR A 323 4.92 -28.42 4.77
C TYR A 323 4.47 -27.63 3.53
N VAL A 324 5.37 -27.00 2.78
CA VAL A 324 5.01 -26.19 1.60
C VAL A 324 5.80 -26.67 0.39
N LEU A 325 5.10 -27.19 -0.62
CA LEU A 325 5.72 -27.52 -1.90
C LEU A 325 6.00 -26.24 -2.67
N THR A 326 7.24 -25.76 -2.60
CA THR A 326 7.71 -24.57 -3.31
C THR A 326 8.34 -24.88 -4.67
N GLY A 327 8.71 -26.15 -4.90
CA GLY A 327 9.48 -26.58 -6.06
C GLY A 327 10.99 -26.37 -5.95
N TYR A 328 11.49 -26.00 -4.76
CA TYR A 328 12.91 -25.78 -4.50
C TYR A 328 13.35 -26.49 -3.23
N ASP A 329 14.56 -27.06 -3.25
CA ASP A 329 15.21 -27.52 -2.03
C ASP A 329 15.78 -26.29 -1.29
N GLY A 330 15.12 -25.91 -0.20
CA GLY A 330 15.50 -24.78 0.64
C GLY A 330 14.93 -23.44 0.17
N TYR A 331 15.78 -22.60 -0.42
CA TYR A 331 15.42 -21.21 -0.69
C TYR A 331 14.92 -20.98 -2.11
N ILE A 332 13.75 -20.36 -2.24
CA ILE A 332 13.17 -19.91 -3.51
C ILE A 332 14.06 -18.80 -4.08
N PRO A 333 14.58 -18.95 -5.32
CA PRO A 333 15.39 -17.92 -5.98
C PRO A 333 14.64 -16.58 -6.09
N ASN A 334 15.37 -15.48 -5.93
CA ASN A 334 14.86 -14.10 -6.00
C ASN A 334 13.76 -13.72 -4.99
N VAL A 335 13.38 -14.63 -4.07
CA VAL A 335 12.59 -14.27 -2.90
C VAL A 335 13.53 -13.71 -1.83
N PRO A 336 13.21 -12.57 -1.20
CA PRO A 336 14.07 -11.98 -0.18
C PRO A 336 14.11 -12.82 1.10
N ARG A 337 15.08 -12.53 1.96
CA ARG A 337 15.26 -13.13 3.28
C ARG A 337 14.69 -12.23 4.36
N CYS A 338 14.19 -12.88 5.39
CA CYS A 338 13.83 -12.32 6.68
C CYS A 338 14.34 -13.30 7.76
#